data_AF-A0A285Z5B7-F1
#
_entry.id   AF-A0A285Z5B7-F1
#
_cell.length_a   1.000
_cell.length_b   1.000
_cell.length_c   1.000
_cell.angle_alpha   90.00
_cell.angle_beta   90.00
_cell.angle_gamma   90.00
#
_symmetry.space_group_name_H-M   'P 1'
#
loop_
_entity.id
_entity.type
_entity.pdbx_description
1 polymer ?
#
loop_
_entity_poly.entity_id
_entity_poly.type
_entity_poly.pdbx_seq_one_letter_code
_entity_poly.pdbx_strand_id
1 'polypeptide(L)'
;MQYAMDNLDKETRRERADIVLRSAHQYTYFQLLELMHQLHGDDLEQRPLSREARRRLRLEVSPSLSFPVADVLRADRLEDDRYRIQASFLGLHGTDSPLPTYYLDDIAYE
;
A
#
# COMPACT_ATOMS: atom_id res chain seq x y z
N MET A 1 5.72 -31.45 -13.81
CA MET A 1 5.21 -30.49 -14.82
C MET A 1 4.36 -29.40 -14.17
N GLN A 2 3.27 -29.72 -13.45
CA GLN A 2 2.43 -28.74 -12.73
C GLN A 2 3.22 -27.81 -11.77
N TYR A 3 4.15 -28.37 -10.99
CA TYR A 3 4.95 -27.63 -10.01
C TYR A 3 5.92 -26.60 -10.64
N ALA A 4 6.35 -26.81 -11.89
CA ALA A 4 7.25 -25.88 -12.57
C ALA A 4 6.49 -24.66 -13.12
N MET A 5 5.26 -24.85 -13.58
CA MET A 5 4.41 -23.76 -14.09
C MET A 5 3.92 -22.84 -12.96
N ASP A 6 3.48 -23.39 -11.82
CA ASP A 6 3.05 -22.58 -10.66
C ASP A 6 4.15 -21.66 -10.12
N ASN A 7 5.40 -22.09 -10.18
CA ASN A 7 6.55 -21.29 -9.74
C ASN A 7 6.87 -20.17 -10.73
N LEU A 8 6.72 -20.41 -12.03
CA LEU A 8 6.91 -19.39 -13.06
C LEU A 8 5.89 -18.26 -12.93
N ASP A 9 4.63 -18.60 -12.65
CA ASP A 9 3.57 -17.62 -12.47
C ASP A 9 3.76 -16.78 -11.19
N LYS A 10 4.27 -17.40 -10.11
CA LYS A 10 4.63 -16.70 -8.87
C LYS A 10 5.80 -15.75 -9.09
N GLU A 11 6.84 -16.18 -9.78
CA GLU A 11 8.00 -15.33 -10.07
C GLU A 11 7.62 -14.14 -10.95
N THR A 12 6.81 -14.38 -11.98
CA THR A 12 6.29 -13.31 -12.85
C THR A 12 5.45 -12.30 -12.06
N ARG A 13 4.60 -12.78 -11.13
CA ARG A 13 3.82 -11.88 -10.24
C ARG A 13 4.73 -11.07 -9.33
N ARG A 14 5.81 -11.65 -8.80
CA ARG A 14 6.80 -10.94 -7.98
C ARG A 14 7.54 -9.87 -8.75
N GLU A 15 7.98 -10.17 -9.96
CA GLU A 15 8.65 -9.19 -10.82
C GLU A 15 7.74 -8.00 -11.14
N ARG A 16 6.47 -8.28 -11.48
CA ARG A 16 5.47 -7.24 -11.71
C ARG A 16 5.21 -6.41 -10.45
N ALA A 17 5.15 -7.04 -9.28
CA ALA A 17 5.00 -6.34 -8.01
C ALA A 17 6.19 -5.41 -7.78
N ASP A 18 7.41 -5.88 -7.99
CA ASP A 18 8.63 -5.08 -7.82
C ASP A 18 8.65 -3.86 -8.73
N ILE A 19 8.19 -3.99 -9.98
CA ILE A 19 8.04 -2.86 -10.91
C ILE A 19 7.04 -1.83 -10.36
N VAL A 20 5.88 -2.29 -9.88
CA VAL A 20 4.85 -1.41 -9.30
C VAL A 20 5.37 -0.69 -8.05
N LEU A 21 6.08 -1.39 -7.16
CA LEU A 21 6.63 -0.81 -5.93
C LEU A 21 7.68 0.26 -6.22
N ARG A 22 8.54 0.06 -7.22
CA ARG A 22 9.54 1.07 -7.64
C ARG A 22 8.90 2.36 -8.14
N SER A 23 7.72 2.26 -8.73
CA SER A 23 6.94 3.39 -9.23
C SER A 23 5.82 3.83 -8.29
N ALA A 24 5.82 3.37 -7.02
CA ALA A 24 4.71 3.58 -6.09
C ALA A 24 4.31 5.05 -5.88
N HIS A 25 5.30 5.96 -5.92
CA HIS A 25 5.10 7.41 -5.79
C HIS A 25 4.28 8.04 -6.92
N GLN A 26 4.06 7.32 -8.02
CA GLN A 26 3.29 7.79 -9.18
C GLN A 26 1.79 7.48 -9.04
N TYR A 27 1.40 6.71 -8.04
CA TYR A 27 0.03 6.30 -7.79
C TYR A 27 -0.55 7.06 -6.60
N THR A 28 -1.86 7.30 -6.62
CA THR A 28 -2.57 7.62 -5.39
C THR A 28 -2.57 6.37 -4.48
N TYR A 29 -2.78 6.58 -3.18
CA TYR A 29 -2.79 5.48 -2.23
C TYR A 29 -3.79 4.38 -2.62
N PHE A 30 -5.04 4.74 -2.93
CA PHE A 30 -6.08 3.77 -3.28
C PHE A 30 -5.79 3.03 -4.60
N GLN A 31 -5.25 3.73 -5.61
CA GLN A 31 -4.86 3.10 -6.87
C GLN A 31 -3.80 2.02 -6.67
N LEU A 32 -2.80 2.30 -5.81
CA LEU A 32 -1.76 1.32 -5.51
C LEU A 32 -2.34 0.09 -4.79
N LEU A 33 -3.26 0.28 -3.85
CA LEU A 33 -3.93 -0.83 -3.14
C LEU A 33 -4.69 -1.73 -4.11
N GLU A 34 -5.51 -1.15 -4.97
CA GLU A 34 -6.29 -1.90 -5.97
C GLU A 34 -5.38 -2.67 -6.94
N LEU A 35 -4.35 -2.00 -7.46
CA LEU A 35 -3.39 -2.61 -8.39
C LEU A 35 -2.67 -3.81 -7.76
N MET A 36 -2.26 -3.68 -6.49
CA MET A 36 -1.59 -4.76 -5.77
C MET A 36 -2.55 -5.94 -5.51
N HIS A 37 -3.81 -5.69 -5.15
CA HIS A 37 -4.79 -6.77 -4.99
C HIS A 37 -5.12 -7.46 -6.33
N GLN A 38 -5.28 -6.68 -7.40
CA GLN A 38 -5.55 -7.21 -8.74
C GLN A 38 -4.40 -8.07 -9.26
N LEU A 39 -3.14 -7.68 -9.01
CA LEU A 39 -1.97 -8.46 -9.40
C LEU A 39 -1.96 -9.87 -8.81
N HIS A 40 -2.55 -10.03 -7.63
CA HIS A 40 -2.66 -11.31 -6.93
C HIS A 40 -4.01 -12.00 -7.10
N GLY A 41 -4.92 -11.42 -7.88
CA GLY A 41 -6.24 -11.98 -8.13
C GLY A 41 -7.13 -12.03 -6.89
N ASP A 42 -6.92 -11.12 -5.94
CA ASP A 42 -7.76 -11.05 -4.75
C ASP A 42 -9.15 -10.52 -5.12
N ASP A 43 -10.19 -11.21 -4.65
CA ASP A 43 -11.56 -10.73 -4.70
C ASP A 43 -11.84 -9.82 -3.50
N LEU A 44 -11.80 -8.50 -3.75
CA LEU A 44 -12.09 -7.48 -2.73
C LEU A 44 -13.59 -7.35 -2.41
N GLU A 45 -14.47 -7.88 -3.26
CA GLU A 45 -15.92 -7.89 -3.04
C GLU A 45 -16.37 -9.03 -2.13
N GLN A 46 -15.53 -10.06 -1.98
CA GLN A 46 -15.78 -11.18 -1.07
C GLN A 46 -16.05 -10.70 0.37
N ARG A 47 -17.10 -11.24 0.99
CA ARG A 47 -17.46 -10.98 2.40
C ARG A 47 -17.69 -12.31 3.13
N PRO A 48 -16.84 -12.69 4.11
CA PRO A 48 -15.62 -12.00 4.53
C PRO A 48 -14.48 -12.11 3.49
N LEU A 49 -13.61 -11.10 3.41
CA LEU A 49 -12.36 -11.18 2.65
C LEU A 49 -11.54 -12.42 3.04
N SER A 50 -10.87 -13.02 2.05
CA SER A 50 -9.95 -14.13 2.28
C SER A 50 -8.81 -13.74 3.23
N ARG A 51 -8.25 -14.73 3.94
CA ARG A 51 -7.14 -14.49 4.87
C ARG A 51 -5.90 -13.95 4.15
N GLU A 52 -5.64 -14.43 2.94
CA GLU A 52 -4.52 -14.00 2.11
C GLU A 52 -4.69 -12.56 1.67
N ALA A 53 -5.86 -12.19 1.13
CA ALA A 53 -6.15 -10.81 0.73
C ALA A 53 -6.00 -9.83 1.92
N ARG A 54 -6.52 -10.20 3.10
CA ARG A 54 -6.38 -9.37 4.32
C ARG A 54 -4.94 -9.17 4.79
N ARG A 55 -4.06 -10.13 4.55
CA ARG A 55 -2.66 -10.10 5.02
C ARG A 55 -1.69 -9.63 3.95
N ARG A 56 -2.15 -9.49 2.70
CA ARG A 56 -1.32 -9.14 1.56
C ARG A 56 -0.67 -7.77 1.72
N LEU A 57 -1.43 -6.79 2.21
CA LEU A 57 -0.97 -5.43 2.40
C LEU A 57 -0.92 -5.08 3.88
N ARG A 58 0.26 -4.64 4.34
CA ARG A 58 0.46 -3.96 5.61
C ARG A 58 0.43 -2.46 5.35
N LEU A 59 -0.66 -1.84 5.78
CA LEU A 59 -0.94 -0.43 5.56
C LEU A 59 -0.44 0.39 6.75
N GLU A 60 0.34 1.43 6.47
CA GLU A 60 0.92 2.33 7.47
C GLU A 60 0.69 3.79 7.06
N VAL A 61 0.66 4.68 8.05
CA VAL A 61 0.49 6.12 7.84
C VAL A 61 1.64 6.83 8.52
N SER A 62 2.32 7.73 7.81
CA SER A 62 3.26 8.65 8.43
C SER A 62 2.51 9.80 9.09
N PRO A 63 2.78 10.14 10.37
CA PRO A 63 2.15 11.27 11.04
C PRO A 63 2.71 12.63 10.58
N SER A 64 3.68 12.64 9.65
CA SER A 64 4.26 13.87 9.14
C SER A 64 3.22 14.72 8.40
N LEU A 65 3.12 15.99 8.82
CA LEU A 65 2.31 17.02 8.18
C LEU A 65 3.06 17.78 7.08
N SER A 66 4.21 17.25 6.64
CA SER A 66 4.92 17.80 5.48
C SER A 66 4.04 17.66 4.24
N PHE A 67 3.99 18.69 3.38
CA PHE A 67 3.31 18.63 2.07
C PHE A 67 4.10 17.70 1.14
N PRO A 68 3.76 16.42 1.04
CA PRO A 68 4.55 15.47 0.29
C PRO A 68 4.18 15.56 -1.19
N VAL A 69 5.15 15.30 -2.05
CA VAL A 69 4.94 15.33 -3.51
C VAL A 69 4.08 14.14 -3.99
N ALA A 70 3.88 13.13 -3.14
CA ALA A 70 3.10 11.93 -3.44
C ALA A 70 2.32 11.43 -2.21
N ASP A 71 1.20 10.74 -2.46
CA ASP A 71 0.39 10.11 -1.42
C ASP A 71 1.12 8.94 -0.76
N VAL A 72 1.93 8.20 -1.55
CA VAL A 72 2.69 7.04 -1.08
C VAL A 72 4.12 7.45 -0.79
N LEU A 73 4.53 7.33 0.47
CA LEU A 73 5.88 7.67 0.94
C LEU A 73 6.84 6.49 0.81
N ARG A 74 6.33 5.26 0.99
CA ARG A 74 7.15 4.06 0.96
C ARG A 74 6.34 2.85 0.52
N ALA A 75 6.91 2.03 -0.34
CA ALA A 75 6.31 0.76 -0.75
C ALA A 75 7.41 -0.30 -0.85
N ASP A 76 7.32 -1.34 -0.02
CA ASP A 76 8.33 -2.39 0.06
C ASP A 76 7.69 -3.78 -0.03
N ARG A 77 8.47 -4.72 -0.56
CA ARG A 77 8.16 -6.14 -0.43
C ARG A 77 8.54 -6.66 0.95
N LEU A 78 7.69 -7.53 1.49
CA LEU A 78 7.91 -8.32 2.70
C LEU A 78 8.05 -9.80 2.31
N GLU A 79 8.21 -10.66 3.30
CA GLU A 79 8.20 -12.12 3.13
C GLU A 79 6.79 -12.64 2.75
N ASP A 80 6.76 -13.78 2.05
CA ASP A 80 5.54 -14.52 1.68
C ASP A 80 4.56 -13.74 0.78
N ASP A 81 5.06 -13.05 -0.25
CA ASP A 81 4.24 -12.27 -1.19
C ASP A 81 3.34 -11.21 -0.50
N ARG A 82 3.82 -10.68 0.62
CA ARG A 82 3.22 -9.55 1.33
C ARG A 82 3.98 -8.26 1.04
N TYR A 83 3.32 -7.13 1.26
CA TYR A 83 3.86 -5.82 0.93
C TYR A 83 3.52 -4.81 2.02
N ARG A 84 4.43 -3.87 2.24
CA ARG A 84 4.20 -2.69 3.08
C ARG A 84 3.91 -1.51 2.17
N ILE A 85 2.86 -0.76 2.49
CA ILE A 85 2.56 0.52 1.85
C ILE A 85 2.40 1.55 2.97
N GLN A 86 3.22 2.59 2.94
CA GLN A 86 3.14 3.73 3.84
C GLN A 86 2.62 4.94 3.07
N ALA A 87 1.48 5.47 3.50
CA ALA A 87 0.91 6.71 3.00
C ALA A 87 1.37 7.92 3.81
N SER A 88 1.32 9.10 3.21
CA SER A 88 1.32 10.36 3.95
C SER A 88 -0.02 10.57 4.65
N PHE A 89 -0.01 11.30 5.76
CA PHE A 89 -1.25 11.66 6.47
C PHE A 89 -2.24 12.38 5.54
N LEU A 90 -1.76 13.34 4.76
CA LEU A 90 -2.58 14.09 3.81
C LEU A 90 -3.08 13.23 2.64
N GLY A 91 -2.29 12.27 2.16
CA GLY A 91 -2.70 11.33 1.11
C GLY A 91 -3.84 10.39 1.50
N LEU A 92 -4.10 10.22 2.81
CA LEU A 92 -5.26 9.48 3.32
C LEU A 92 -6.46 10.37 3.67
N HIS A 93 -6.22 11.61 4.06
CA HIS A 93 -7.26 12.51 4.56
C HIS A 93 -7.83 13.48 3.52
N GLY A 94 -7.18 13.65 2.36
CA GLY A 94 -7.58 14.63 1.35
C GLY A 94 -7.50 16.07 1.87
N THR A 95 -7.52 17.05 0.97
CA THR A 95 -7.46 18.48 1.32
C THR A 95 -8.70 19.01 2.04
N ASP A 96 -9.77 18.21 2.17
CA ASP A 96 -11.07 18.59 2.74
C ASP A 96 -11.34 18.02 4.15
N SER A 97 -10.39 17.30 4.76
CA SER A 97 -10.49 17.02 6.20
C SER A 97 -9.96 18.23 6.95
N PRO A 98 -10.79 19.01 7.68
CA PRO A 98 -10.26 20.10 8.49
C PRO A 98 -9.21 19.49 9.41
N LEU A 99 -7.95 19.95 9.28
CA LEU A 99 -6.84 19.50 10.10
C LEU A 99 -7.35 19.33 11.53
N PRO A 100 -7.37 18.10 12.09
CA PRO A 100 -7.89 17.90 13.42
C PRO A 100 -7.16 18.84 14.36
N THR A 101 -7.88 19.80 14.97
CA THR A 101 -7.33 20.87 15.80
C THR A 101 -6.41 20.34 16.92
N TYR A 102 -6.50 19.05 17.24
CA TYR A 102 -5.65 18.36 18.22
C TYR A 102 -4.19 18.16 17.78
N TYR A 103 -3.84 18.33 16.50
CA TYR A 103 -2.46 18.14 16.02
C TYR A 103 -1.49 19.27 16.39
N LEU A 104 -1.97 20.36 16.99
CA LEU A 104 -1.10 21.45 17.44
C LEU A 104 -0.39 21.17 18.78
N ASP A 105 -0.80 20.14 19.54
CA ASP A 105 -0.16 19.84 20.83
C ASP A 105 1.12 18.99 20.70
N ASP A 106 1.30 18.20 19.65
CA ASP A 106 2.49 17.35 19.48
C ASP A 106 3.67 18.11 18.82
N ILE A 107 3.45 19.34 18.35
CA ILE A 107 4.47 20.24 17.78
C ILE A 107 5.11 21.12 18.89
N ALA A 108 4.60 21.05 20.13
CA ALA A 108 5.11 21.85 21.25
C ALA A 108 6.30 21.23 21.99
N TYR A 109 6.80 20.06 21.57
CA TYR A 109 7.97 19.41 22.17
C TYR A 109 8.92 18.83 21.11
N GLU A 110 9.56 19.71 20.34
CA GLU A 110 10.95 19.50 19.89
C GLU A 110 11.73 20.82 19.94
#